data_AF-A0A970WNQ6-F1
#
_entry.id   AF-A0A970WNQ6-F1
#
_cell.length_a   1.000
_cell.length_b   1.000
_cell.length_c   1.000
_cell.angle_alpha   90.00
_cell.angle_beta   90.00
_cell.angle_gamma   90.00
#
_symmetry.space_group_name_H-M   'P 1'
#
loop_
_entity.id
_entity.type
_entity.pdbx_description
1 polymer ?
#
loop_
_entity_poly.entity_id
_entity_poly.type
_entity_poly.pdbx_seq_one_letter_code
_entity_poly.pdbx_strand_id
1 'polypeptide(L)'
;MVELIDFDKDEATQELLGYAGITEPYEELISSASLNVLCQSVSDCEIESIRFIRPAGSHPGMRAGGVPIEEGSSKIKLQDMTLPFDLEILVRSGDTRHRLTATFIFECRKMDEIPENEYLLEIHDQRDA
;
A
#
# COMPACT_ATOMS: atom_id res chain seq x y z
N MET A 1 6.41 -5.41 18.19
CA MET A 1 6.37 -4.06 17.58
C MET A 1 7.07 -4.21 16.24
N VAL A 2 6.39 -3.93 15.13
CA VAL A 2 6.95 -4.09 13.78
C VAL A 2 7.90 -2.93 13.49
N GLU A 3 9.07 -3.23 12.94
CA GLU A 3 10.02 -2.23 12.49
C GLU A 3 9.80 -1.86 11.02
N LEU A 4 9.71 -0.56 10.72
CA LEU A 4 9.64 -0.05 9.35
C LEU A 4 11.03 0.38 8.90
N ILE A 5 11.49 -0.17 7.77
CA ILE A 5 12.86 -0.02 7.28
C ILE A 5 12.87 0.62 5.87
N ASP A 6 13.84 1.50 5.63
CA ASP A 6 14.09 2.16 4.33
C ASP A 6 12.85 2.84 3.74
N PHE A 7 12.07 3.47 4.61
CA PHE A 7 10.93 4.26 4.20
C PHE A 7 11.38 5.64 3.73
N ASP A 8 11.33 5.87 2.43
CA ASP A 8 11.45 7.22 1.86
C ASP A 8 10.05 7.80 1.63
N LYS A 9 9.85 9.04 2.07
CA LYS A 9 8.58 9.73 1.92
C LYS A 9 8.44 10.20 0.48
N ASP A 10 7.51 9.59 -0.24
CA ASP A 10 7.15 10.04 -1.58
C ASP A 10 6.06 11.12 -1.47
N GLU A 11 6.49 12.38 -1.53
CA GLU A 11 5.61 13.55 -1.39
C GLU A 11 4.43 13.49 -2.38
N ALA A 12 4.67 13.02 -3.61
CA ALA A 12 3.60 12.90 -4.61
C ALA A 12 2.55 11.87 -4.20
N THR A 13 2.97 10.73 -3.64
CA THR A 13 2.05 9.72 -3.12
C THR A 13 1.28 10.24 -1.91
N GLN A 14 1.94 10.97 -1.01
CA GLN A 14 1.29 11.57 0.16
C GLN A 14 0.24 12.62 -0.24
N GLU A 15 0.54 13.48 -1.23
CA GLU A 15 -0.44 14.44 -1.75
C GLU A 15 -1.66 13.73 -2.37
N LEU A 16 -1.43 12.68 -3.16
CA LEU A 16 -2.51 11.88 -3.76
C LEU A 16 -3.41 11.22 -2.71
N LEU A 17 -2.83 10.66 -1.66
CA LEU A 17 -3.59 10.12 -0.52
C LEU A 17 -4.36 11.22 0.22
N GLY A 18 -3.77 12.42 0.36
CA GLY A 18 -4.47 13.58 0.90
C GLY A 18 -5.70 13.97 0.09
N TYR A 19 -5.62 13.93 -1.25
CA TYR A 19 -6.79 14.13 -2.12
C TYR A 19 -7.84 13.03 -1.96
N ALA A 20 -7.44 11.84 -1.49
CA ALA A 20 -8.34 10.75 -1.14
C ALA A 20 -8.98 10.85 0.25
N GLY A 21 -8.69 11.93 0.99
CA GLY A 21 -9.15 12.09 2.37
C GLY A 21 -8.41 11.19 3.37
N ILE A 22 -7.33 10.53 2.95
CA ILE A 22 -6.44 9.77 3.82
C ILE A 22 -5.40 10.73 4.38
N THR A 23 -5.61 11.14 5.63
CA THR A 23 -4.72 12.09 6.32
C THR A 23 -3.71 11.39 7.23
N GLU A 24 -3.86 10.10 7.44
CA GLU A 24 -2.92 9.28 8.22
C GLU A 24 -1.61 9.08 7.45
N PRO A 25 -0.46 9.01 8.13
CA PRO A 25 0.80 8.67 7.49
C PRO A 25 0.68 7.30 6.83
N TYR A 26 1.01 7.20 5.55
CA TYR A 26 0.83 5.95 4.82
C TYR A 26 1.77 4.84 5.33
N GLU A 27 2.85 5.18 6.04
CA GLU A 27 3.67 4.21 6.78
C GLU A 27 2.85 3.42 7.82
N GLU A 28 1.97 4.09 8.56
CA GLU A 28 1.14 3.45 9.60
C GLU A 28 0.02 2.63 8.97
N LEU A 29 -0.58 3.16 7.89
CA LEU A 29 -1.61 2.49 7.11
C LEU A 29 -1.08 1.19 6.51
N ILE A 30 0.06 1.23 5.83
CA ILE A 30 0.65 0.06 5.18
C ILE A 30 1.10 -0.96 6.22
N SER A 31 1.75 -0.52 7.29
CA SER A 31 2.18 -1.41 8.39
C SER A 31 0.98 -2.13 9.00
N SER A 32 -0.04 -1.38 9.41
CA SER A 32 -1.24 -1.93 10.08
C SER A 32 -2.07 -2.82 9.17
N ALA A 33 -2.26 -2.43 7.91
CA ALA A 33 -3.03 -3.20 6.95
C ALA A 33 -2.29 -4.48 6.54
N SER A 34 -0.98 -4.41 6.29
CA SER A 34 -0.15 -5.58 6.01
C SER A 34 -0.15 -6.56 7.19
N LEU A 35 -0.02 -6.03 8.42
CA LEU A 35 -0.17 -6.78 9.67
C LEU A 35 -1.51 -7.52 9.72
N ASN A 36 -2.61 -6.79 9.48
CA ASN A 36 -3.94 -7.36 9.55
C ASN A 36 -4.13 -8.52 8.54
N VAL A 37 -3.73 -8.32 7.28
CA VAL A 37 -3.86 -9.35 6.23
C VAL A 37 -2.98 -10.57 6.53
N LEU A 38 -1.75 -10.37 6.99
CA LEU A 38 -0.84 -11.47 7.32
C LEU A 38 -1.29 -12.25 8.56
N CYS A 39 -1.73 -11.58 9.62
CA CYS A 39 -2.28 -12.22 10.81
C CYS A 39 -3.56 -13.04 10.51
N GLN A 40 -4.38 -12.60 9.55
CA GLN A 40 -5.53 -13.37 9.09
C GLN A 40 -5.13 -14.60 8.27
N SER A 41 -4.01 -14.52 7.56
CA SER A 41 -3.54 -15.58 6.66
C SER A 41 -2.77 -16.67 7.39
N VAL A 42 -2.04 -16.32 8.47
CA VAL A 42 -1.25 -17.28 9.26
C VAL A 42 -1.30 -16.91 10.76
N SER A 43 -1.98 -17.74 11.54
CA SER A 43 -2.29 -17.50 12.95
C SER A 43 -1.09 -17.41 13.91
N ASP A 44 0.08 -17.92 13.49
CA ASP A 44 1.30 -18.06 14.32
C ASP A 44 2.52 -17.34 13.71
N CYS A 45 2.29 -16.34 12.84
CA CYS A 45 3.35 -15.52 12.27
C CYS A 45 3.45 -14.17 12.98
N GLU A 46 4.65 -13.83 13.43
CA GLU A 46 4.99 -12.49 13.88
C GLU A 46 5.74 -11.75 12.79
N ILE A 47 5.30 -10.55 12.42
CA ILE A 47 6.08 -9.69 11.53
C ILE A 47 7.15 -9.00 12.36
N GLU A 48 8.41 -9.18 11.97
CA GLU A 48 9.55 -8.51 12.59
C GLU A 48 9.78 -7.14 11.94
N SER A 49 9.77 -7.08 10.60
CA SER A 49 9.97 -5.82 9.87
C SER A 49 9.29 -5.79 8.50
N ILE A 50 9.04 -4.57 8.02
CA ILE A 50 8.56 -4.27 6.67
C ILE A 50 9.54 -3.26 6.05
N ARG A 51 10.05 -3.58 4.87
CA ARG A 51 10.94 -2.73 4.07
C ARG A 51 10.25 -2.35 2.77
N PHE A 52 10.33 -1.09 2.37
CA PHE A 52 9.85 -0.65 1.06
C PHE A 52 10.92 -0.92 0.00
N ILE A 53 10.54 -1.68 -1.03
CA ILE A 53 11.40 -1.95 -2.19
C ILE A 53 11.18 -0.87 -3.25
N ARG A 54 9.93 -0.45 -3.44
CA ARG A 54 9.55 0.54 -4.45
C ARG A 54 8.36 1.39 -3.98
N PRO A 55 8.46 2.73 -4.01
CA PRO A 55 7.34 3.61 -3.69
C PRO A 55 6.30 3.61 -4.82
N ALA A 56 5.04 3.90 -4.46
CA ALA A 56 3.91 3.85 -5.39
C ALA A 56 4.08 4.75 -6.63
N GLY A 57 4.63 5.96 -6.46
CA GLY A 57 4.90 6.91 -7.56
C GLY A 57 5.77 6.35 -8.70
N SER A 58 6.56 5.31 -8.42
CA SER A 58 7.44 4.65 -9.39
C SER A 58 6.95 3.28 -9.85
N HIS A 59 5.82 2.80 -9.31
CA HIS A 59 5.30 1.48 -9.59
C HIS A 59 4.47 1.49 -10.90
N PRO A 60 4.72 0.57 -11.85
CA PRO A 60 4.02 0.54 -13.14
C PRO A 60 2.51 0.29 -13.03
N GLY A 61 2.08 -0.27 -11.89
CA GLY A 61 0.68 -0.49 -11.55
C GLY A 61 -0.05 0.71 -10.94
N MET A 62 0.64 1.84 -10.72
CA MET A 62 0.01 3.06 -10.22
C MET A 62 -1.02 3.57 -11.23
N ARG A 63 -2.24 3.84 -10.76
CA ARG A 63 -3.32 4.39 -11.58
C ARG A 63 -4.09 5.44 -10.79
N ALA A 64 -4.47 6.51 -11.47
CA ALA A 64 -5.39 7.52 -10.96
C ALA A 64 -6.36 7.85 -12.09
N GLY A 65 -7.64 7.61 -11.85
CA GLY A 65 -8.73 7.86 -12.78
C GLY A 65 -9.59 9.04 -12.32
N GLY A 66 -10.13 9.78 -13.29
CA GLY A 66 -10.98 10.90 -12.98
C GLY A 66 -11.59 11.53 -14.22
N VAL A 67 -12.52 12.46 -13.98
CA VAL A 67 -13.24 13.19 -15.02
C VAL A 67 -12.87 14.66 -15.03
N PRO A 68 -12.78 15.34 -16.19
CA PRO A 68 -12.60 16.78 -16.22
C PRO A 68 -13.70 17.48 -15.42
N ILE A 69 -13.33 18.51 -14.66
CA ILE A 69 -14.31 19.30 -13.89
C ILE A 69 -15.25 20.06 -14.83
N GLU A 70 -14.72 20.49 -15.99
CA GLU A 70 -15.44 21.19 -17.05
C GLU A 70 -14.94 20.72 -18.42
N GLU A 71 -15.77 20.82 -19.45
CA GLU A 71 -15.40 20.44 -20.81
C GLU A 71 -14.19 21.25 -21.31
N GLY A 72 -13.11 20.57 -21.70
CA GLY A 72 -11.86 21.20 -22.14
C GLY A 72 -10.92 21.65 -21.01
N SER A 73 -11.26 21.43 -19.74
CA SER A 73 -10.39 21.75 -18.61
C SER A 73 -9.26 20.74 -18.43
N SER A 74 -8.08 21.22 -18.04
CA SER A 74 -6.97 20.37 -17.60
C SER A 74 -7.09 19.94 -16.13
N LYS A 75 -8.10 20.42 -15.40
CA LYS A 75 -8.37 20.04 -14.01
C LYS A 75 -9.29 18.82 -14.00
N ILE A 76 -8.84 17.77 -13.32
CA ILE A 76 -9.53 16.49 -13.23
C ILE A 76 -10.05 16.32 -11.80
N LYS A 77 -11.32 15.94 -11.65
CA LYS A 77 -11.88 15.43 -10.40
C LYS A 77 -11.50 13.95 -10.31
N LEU A 78 -10.66 13.63 -9.32
CA LEU A 78 -10.24 12.26 -9.03
C LEU A 78 -11.46 11.43 -8.60
N GLN A 79 -11.62 10.22 -9.14
CA GLN A 79 -12.74 9.32 -8.86
C GLN A 79 -12.27 7.97 -8.34
N ASP A 80 -11.15 7.49 -8.85
CA ASP A 80 -10.54 6.23 -8.49
C ASP A 80 -9.01 6.35 -8.47
N MET A 81 -8.40 5.52 -7.63
CA MET A 81 -6.96 5.47 -7.51
C MET A 81 -6.50 4.09 -7.06
N THR A 82 -5.42 3.61 -7.64
CA THR A 82 -4.71 2.39 -7.26
C THR A 82 -3.26 2.74 -6.99
N LEU A 83 -2.82 2.55 -5.74
CA LEU A 83 -1.45 2.78 -5.27
C LEU A 83 -0.82 1.47 -4.79
N PRO A 84 -0.06 0.79 -5.65
CA PRO A 84 0.72 -0.38 -5.27
C PRO A 84 2.08 0.00 -4.68
N PHE A 85 2.49 -0.69 -3.63
CA PHE A 85 3.77 -0.55 -2.94
C PHE A 85 4.45 -1.92 -2.89
N ASP A 86 5.66 -2.02 -3.43
CA ASP A 86 6.43 -3.27 -3.30
C ASP A 86 7.17 -3.28 -1.97
N LEU A 87 6.98 -4.36 -1.23
CA LEU A 87 7.46 -4.55 0.14
C LEU A 87 8.29 -5.84 0.24
N GLU A 88 9.28 -5.81 1.11
CA GLU A 88 9.92 -6.99 1.69
C GLU A 88 9.45 -7.10 3.14
N ILE A 89 8.93 -8.25 3.54
CA ILE A 89 8.38 -8.47 4.87
C ILE A 89 9.16 -9.61 5.51
N LEU A 90 9.78 -9.34 6.65
CA LEU A 90 10.41 -10.36 7.47
C LEU A 90 9.39 -10.87 8.49
N VAL A 91 9.05 -12.15 8.38
CA VAL A 91 8.12 -12.82 9.30
C VAL A 91 8.84 -13.93 10.05
N ARG A 92 8.48 -14.12 11.32
CA ARG A 92 8.94 -15.20 12.17
C ARG A 92 7.76 -16.11 12.50
N SER A 93 7.88 -17.39 12.16
CA SER A 93 6.95 -18.44 12.55
C SER A 93 7.67 -19.43 13.45
N GLY A 94 7.36 -19.39 14.75
CA GLY A 94 8.13 -20.11 15.77
C GLY A 94 9.61 -19.69 15.78
N ASP A 95 10.51 -20.65 15.53
CA ASP A 95 11.96 -20.43 15.45
C ASP A 95 12.46 -20.16 14.03
N THR A 96 11.57 -20.16 13.03
CA THR A 96 11.94 -19.97 11.62
C THR A 96 11.65 -18.54 11.19
N ARG A 97 12.59 -17.94 10.46
CA ARG A 97 12.40 -16.64 9.81
C ARG A 97 12.19 -16.85 8.32
N HIS A 98 11.20 -16.17 7.78
CA HIS A 98 10.88 -16.16 6.35
C HIS A 98 10.93 -14.73 5.85
N ARG A 99 11.49 -14.56 4.65
CA ARG A 99 11.50 -13.30 3.95
C ARG A 99 10.53 -13.38 2.80
N LEU A 100 9.50 -12.54 2.83
CA LEU A 100 8.45 -12.49 1.83
C LEU A 100 8.64 -11.24 0.98
N THR A 101 8.44 -11.37 -0.32
CA THR A 101 8.19 -10.19 -1.16
C THR A 101 6.69 -10.07 -1.32
N ALA A 102 6.14 -8.88 -1.18
CA ALA A 102 4.71 -8.65 -1.33
C ALA A 102 4.45 -7.31 -2.02
N THR A 103 3.31 -7.21 -2.70
CA THR A 103 2.79 -5.93 -3.18
C THR A 103 1.57 -5.57 -2.33
N PHE A 104 1.67 -4.47 -1.59
CA PHE A 104 0.53 -3.88 -0.90
C PHE A 104 -0.19 -2.94 -1.87
N ILE A 105 -1.47 -3.17 -2.10
CA ILE A 105 -2.29 -2.38 -3.02
C ILE A 105 -3.34 -1.64 -2.21
N PHE A 106 -3.26 -0.32 -2.27
CA PHE A 106 -4.31 0.58 -1.81
C PHE A 106 -5.22 0.94 -2.98
N GLU A 107 -6.49 0.55 -2.90
CA GLU A 107 -7.51 0.96 -3.86
C GLU A 107 -8.48 1.93 -3.19
N CYS A 108 -8.69 3.08 -3.82
CA CYS A 108 -9.70 4.04 -3.43
C CYS A 108 -10.68 4.23 -4.58
N ARG A 109 -11.98 4.13 -4.30
CA ARG A 109 -13.06 4.28 -5.29
C ARG A 109 -14.12 5.25 -4.77
N LYS A 110 -14.98 5.73 -5.68
CA LYS A 110 -16.11 6.63 -5.37
C LYS A 110 -15.68 7.89 -4.60
N MET A 111 -14.51 8.41 -4.95
CA MET A 111 -13.92 9.58 -4.28
C MET A 111 -14.75 10.85 -4.44
N ASP A 112 -15.64 10.86 -5.44
CA ASP A 112 -16.60 11.91 -5.73
C ASP A 112 -17.90 11.84 -4.91
N GLU A 113 -18.12 10.75 -4.19
CA GLU A 113 -19.27 10.49 -3.31
C GLU A 113 -18.80 10.24 -1.87
N ILE A 114 -18.78 8.97 -1.44
CA ILE A 114 -18.25 8.49 -0.17
C ILE A 114 -17.08 7.56 -0.53
N PRO A 115 -15.82 7.94 -0.23
CA PRO A 115 -14.66 7.14 -0.58
C PRO A 115 -14.75 5.72 0.01
N GLU A 116 -14.56 4.73 -0.85
CA GLU A 116 -14.42 3.32 -0.49
C GLU A 116 -12.96 2.92 -0.59
N ASN A 117 -12.35 2.57 0.53
CA ASN A 117 -10.95 2.18 0.62
C ASN A 117 -10.83 0.67 0.83
N GLU A 118 -10.09 0.02 -0.06
CA GLU A 118 -9.77 -1.41 0.01
C GLU A 118 -8.25 -1.59 0.09
N TYR A 119 -7.84 -2.58 0.89
CA TYR A 119 -6.45 -2.93 1.10
C TYR A 119 -6.23 -4.38 0.70
N LEU A 120 -5.27 -4.62 -0.19
CA LEU A 120 -4.89 -5.95 -0.62
C LEU A 120 -3.39 -6.15 -0.39
N LEU A 121 -3.00 -7.34 0.04
CA LEU A 121 -1.60 -7.73 0.12
C LEU A 121 -1.40 -8.99 -0.74
N GLU A 122 -0.65 -8.86 -1.82
CA GLU A 122 -0.30 -9.96 -2.71
C GLU A 122 1.09 -10.46 -2.35
N ILE A 123 1.19 -11.69 -1.82
CA ILE A 123 2.47 -12.30 -1.45
C ILE A 123 3.06 -12.99 -2.67
N HIS A 124 4.26 -12.57 -3.07
CA HIS A 124 5.06 -13.18 -4.12
C HIS A 124 6.04 -14.15 -3.48
N ASP A 125 5.77 -15.44 -3.59
CA ASP A 125 6.61 -16.51 -3.03
C ASP A 125 8.04 -16.44 -3.61
N GLN A 126 9.02 -16.09 -2.78
CA GLN A 126 10.41 -16.48 -3.02
C GLN A 126 10.61 -17.86 -2.41
N ARG A 127 10.44 -18.91 -3.22
CA ARG A 127 11.09 -20.17 -2.90
C ARG A 127 12.58 -19.90 -2.87
N ASP A 128 13.15 -19.84 -1.68
CA ASP A 128 14.59 -20.01 -1.47
C ASP A 128 15.00 -21.28 -2.23
N ALA A 129 15.84 -21.10 -3.24
CA ALA A 129 16.43 -22.17 -4.03
C ALA A 129 17.54 -22.87 -3.25
#